data_AF-A0A7S1QCK9-F1
#
_entry.id   AF-A0A7S1QCK9-F1
#
_cell.length_a   1.000
_cell.length_b   1.000
_cell.length_c   1.000
_cell.angle_alpha   90.00
_cell.angle_beta   90.00
_cell.angle_gamma   90.00
#
_symmetry.space_group_name_H-M   'P 1'
#
loop_
_entity.id
_entity.type
_entity.pdbx_description
1 polymer ?
#
loop_
_entity_poly.entity_id
_entity_poly.type
_entity_poly.pdbx_seq_one_letter_code
_entity_poly.pdbx_strand_id
1 'polypeptide(L)'
;MARSVTPWLARLVAITCSLQLAGAEPNSRLCIKNTGGSCLTTNCYSWRESTGQVTCDVGRCFCDAGSCSGADSACYSPDREYAVLGSPNVTGNVTGTTWYTFRNARWPDLVLRTASLVTNYNIYAVASVADPSKFSLVVPPTGQGQVPSFLIYSKHWGESVLQWQRTQAGHGTAGYTISCKSIGRVSSVAMPDLLTSIVVAPMPQGDGSPLFMLKSFRDNAYVYIGMATTSMSALPVYENDPGVGGYWRIDPPLPVDVLNRLVTYSGRRCSTMCGNVATVAGAASRTYGMASVFILAISSSLLLASA
;
A
#
# COMPACT_ATOMS: atom_id res chain seq x y z
N MET A 1 15.96 33.63 -70.97
CA MET A 1 16.98 32.90 -70.17
C MET A 1 16.90 33.40 -68.73
N ALA A 2 16.15 32.71 -67.87
CA ALA A 2 16.06 33.01 -66.45
C ALA A 2 16.47 31.75 -65.69
N ARG A 3 17.59 31.81 -64.96
CA ARG A 3 18.16 30.66 -64.25
C ARG A 3 17.40 30.46 -62.94
N SER A 4 16.85 29.25 -62.82
CA SER A 4 16.37 28.64 -61.57
C SER A 4 17.51 28.55 -60.56
N VAL A 5 17.31 29.12 -59.38
CA VAL A 5 18.17 28.94 -58.20
C VAL A 5 17.37 28.15 -57.17
N THR A 6 17.71 26.88 -57.06
CA THR A 6 17.17 25.91 -56.11
C THR A 6 17.74 26.20 -54.71
N PRO A 7 16.92 26.36 -53.64
CA PRO A 7 17.45 26.46 -52.28
C PRO A 7 17.54 25.06 -51.65
N TRP A 8 18.70 24.40 -51.79
CA TRP A 8 19.04 23.13 -51.12
C TRP A 8 19.76 23.31 -49.77
N LEU A 9 19.61 24.45 -49.10
CA LEU A 9 20.35 24.78 -47.86
C LEU A 9 19.46 25.01 -46.62
N ALA A 10 18.22 24.50 -46.62
CA ALA A 10 17.34 24.51 -45.44
C ALA A 10 17.17 23.10 -44.81
N ARG A 11 18.21 22.27 -44.89
CA ARG A 11 18.38 21.10 -44.01
C ARG A 11 19.53 21.37 -43.05
N LEU A 12 19.48 22.52 -42.38
CA LEU A 12 20.10 22.69 -41.08
C LEU A 12 19.34 21.75 -40.14
N VAL A 13 19.86 20.53 -40.10
CA VAL A 13 19.94 19.63 -38.97
C VAL A 13 19.56 20.36 -37.68
N ALA A 14 18.27 20.41 -37.40
CA ALA A 14 17.76 20.49 -36.06
C ALA A 14 18.06 19.11 -35.44
N ILE A 15 19.35 18.87 -35.13
CA ILE A 15 19.70 18.11 -33.95
C ILE A 15 19.15 18.98 -32.83
N THR A 16 17.85 18.86 -32.60
CA THR A 16 17.24 19.18 -31.33
C THR A 16 18.08 18.37 -30.36
N CYS A 17 18.92 19.10 -29.64
CA CYS A 17 19.57 18.70 -28.44
C CYS A 17 18.45 18.36 -27.45
N SER A 18 17.76 17.25 -27.71
CA SER A 18 17.03 16.48 -26.73
C SER A 18 18.12 15.86 -25.86
N LEU A 19 18.88 16.70 -25.14
CA LEU A 19 19.24 16.36 -23.78
C LEU A 19 17.90 16.15 -23.10
N GLN A 20 17.41 14.92 -23.24
CA GLN A 20 16.68 14.25 -22.19
C GLN A 20 17.66 14.34 -21.01
N LEU A 21 17.63 15.48 -20.31
CA LEU A 21 17.82 15.48 -18.88
C LEU A 21 16.98 14.30 -18.45
N ALA A 22 17.64 13.20 -18.12
CA ALA A 22 17.02 11.99 -17.62
C ALA A 22 16.41 12.38 -16.27
N GLY A 23 15.32 13.13 -16.34
CA GLY A 23 14.53 13.53 -15.20
C GLY A 23 14.06 12.21 -14.63
N ALA A 24 14.42 11.98 -13.38
CA ALA A 24 14.00 10.79 -12.66
C ALA A 24 12.49 10.61 -12.89
N GLU A 25 12.12 9.43 -13.40
CA GLU A 25 10.72 9.10 -13.60
C GLU A 25 9.98 9.33 -12.27
N PRO A 26 8.82 10.02 -12.29
CA PRO A 26 8.09 10.27 -11.07
C PRO A 26 7.67 8.95 -10.42
N ASN A 27 7.57 8.94 -9.08
CA ASN A 27 7.02 7.79 -8.36
C ASN A 27 5.63 7.45 -8.90
N SER A 28 5.37 6.17 -9.07
CA SER A 28 4.07 5.62 -9.44
C SER A 28 3.62 4.58 -8.42
N ARG A 29 2.35 4.20 -8.47
CA ARG A 29 1.79 3.17 -7.55
C ARG A 29 2.54 1.84 -7.57
N LEU A 30 3.23 1.53 -8.66
CA LEU A 30 3.96 0.27 -8.85
C LEU A 30 5.48 0.48 -8.81
N CYS A 31 5.95 1.71 -8.59
CA CYS A 31 7.36 2.03 -8.57
C CYS A 31 7.66 3.27 -7.72
N ILE A 32 8.20 3.07 -6.53
CA ILE A 32 8.79 4.13 -5.72
C ILE A 32 10.30 4.16 -5.98
N LYS A 33 10.85 5.29 -6.39
CA LYS A 33 12.29 5.45 -6.67
C LYS A 33 13.09 5.74 -5.41
N ASN A 34 12.54 6.52 -4.49
CA ASN A 34 13.26 6.99 -3.30
C ASN A 34 13.46 5.84 -2.30
N THR A 35 14.72 5.42 -2.14
CA THR A 35 15.11 4.30 -1.29
C THR A 35 15.13 4.67 0.20
N GLY A 36 15.00 5.95 0.56
CA GLY A 36 15.18 6.42 1.93
C GLY A 36 16.63 6.42 2.43
N GLY A 37 17.60 6.18 1.55
CA GLY A 37 19.01 6.43 1.83
C GLY A 37 19.37 7.90 1.67
N SER A 38 20.41 8.34 2.39
CA SER A 38 21.07 9.62 2.19
C SER A 38 22.44 9.43 1.54
N CYS A 39 22.92 10.49 0.89
CA CYS A 39 24.24 10.56 0.28
C CYS A 39 24.83 11.97 0.49
N LEU A 40 26.15 12.09 0.58
CA LEU A 40 26.82 13.38 0.83
C LEU A 40 27.41 14.00 -0.44
N THR A 41 27.97 13.19 -1.33
CA THR A 41 28.67 13.67 -2.54
C THR A 41 28.06 13.07 -3.79
N THR A 42 28.18 11.75 -3.98
CA THR A 42 27.63 11.04 -5.15
C THR A 42 27.25 9.60 -4.86
N ASN A 43 27.77 9.02 -3.77
CA ASN A 43 27.69 7.59 -3.56
C ASN A 43 26.61 7.25 -2.52
N CYS A 44 25.66 6.43 -2.95
CA CYS A 44 24.76 5.72 -2.07
C CYS A 44 25.48 4.48 -1.50
N TYR A 45 24.96 3.93 -0.40
CA TYR A 45 25.52 2.69 0.13
C TYR A 45 25.34 1.55 -0.87
N SER A 46 26.43 0.83 -1.16
CA SER A 46 26.48 -0.20 -2.22
C SER A 46 25.49 -1.35 -2.04
N TRP A 47 25.06 -1.66 -0.81
CA TRP A 47 24.05 -2.70 -0.58
C TRP A 47 22.69 -2.35 -1.22
N ARG A 48 22.42 -1.07 -1.49
CA ARG A 48 21.21 -0.62 -2.20
C ARG A 48 21.26 -0.96 -3.69
N GLU A 49 22.45 -1.25 -4.20
CA GLU A 49 22.71 -1.61 -5.60
C GLU A 49 22.52 -3.12 -5.86
N SER A 50 21.91 -3.87 -4.93
CA SER A 50 21.87 -5.34 -4.97
C SER A 50 21.42 -5.95 -6.30
N THR A 51 20.56 -5.23 -7.05
CA THR A 51 20.06 -5.65 -8.37
C THR A 51 19.86 -4.51 -9.37
N GLY A 52 20.20 -3.27 -9.02
CA GLY A 52 19.95 -2.10 -9.87
C GLY A 52 20.81 -0.91 -9.46
N GLN A 53 21.00 0.04 -10.38
CA GLN A 53 21.81 1.23 -10.11
C GLN A 53 21.05 2.23 -9.23
N VAL A 54 21.80 2.96 -8.41
CA VAL A 54 21.29 3.98 -7.49
C VAL A 54 22.01 5.29 -7.77
N THR A 55 21.24 6.36 -7.93
CA THR A 55 21.75 7.72 -8.10
C THR A 55 21.54 8.55 -6.85
N CYS A 56 22.54 9.37 -6.52
CA CYS A 56 22.44 10.40 -5.49
C CYS A 56 21.87 11.70 -6.10
N ASP A 57 20.71 12.14 -5.62
CA ASP A 57 20.10 13.42 -6.01
C ASP A 57 19.65 14.20 -4.77
N VAL A 58 20.06 15.46 -4.67
CA VAL A 58 19.80 16.38 -3.54
C VAL A 58 20.02 15.70 -2.17
N GLY A 59 21.10 14.93 -2.04
CA GLY A 59 21.49 14.24 -0.80
C GLY A 59 20.64 13.01 -0.45
N ARG A 60 19.85 12.48 -1.39
CA ARG A 60 19.04 11.27 -1.24
C ARG A 60 19.36 10.24 -2.32
N CYS A 61 19.10 8.99 -1.99
CA CYS A 61 19.35 7.85 -2.87
C CYS A 61 18.08 7.41 -3.60
N PHE A 62 18.13 7.42 -4.93
CA PHE A 62 17.04 7.02 -5.80
C PHE A 62 17.47 5.86 -6.71
N CYS A 63 16.53 4.97 -7.00
CA CYS A 63 16.73 3.98 -8.06
C CYS A 63 16.78 4.66 -9.43
N ASP A 64 17.61 4.13 -10.31
CA ASP A 64 17.73 4.64 -11.68
C ASP A 64 16.47 4.39 -12.52
N ALA A 65 16.44 4.94 -13.73
CA ALA A 65 15.35 4.76 -14.68
C ALA A 65 15.04 3.25 -14.89
N GLY A 66 13.74 2.90 -14.90
CA GLY A 66 13.31 1.50 -14.99
C GLY A 66 13.49 0.65 -13.73
N SER A 67 14.21 1.08 -12.69
CA SER A 67 14.32 0.33 -11.41
C SER A 67 13.42 0.91 -10.32
N CYS A 68 13.00 0.09 -9.35
CA CYS A 68 12.12 0.49 -8.25
C CYS A 68 12.68 0.05 -6.89
N SER A 69 12.49 0.85 -5.85
CA SER A 69 12.89 0.50 -4.49
C SER A 69 12.02 -0.64 -3.97
N GLY A 70 12.64 -1.64 -3.35
CA GLY A 70 11.96 -2.69 -2.61
C GLY A 70 11.71 -2.32 -1.15
N ALA A 71 11.10 -3.22 -0.40
CA ALA A 71 10.84 -3.06 1.03
C ALA A 71 12.13 -2.91 1.86
N ASP A 72 13.17 -3.63 1.44
CA ASP A 72 14.51 -3.58 2.01
C ASP A 72 15.28 -2.33 1.60
N SER A 73 14.66 -1.43 0.83
CA SER A 73 15.25 -0.21 0.29
C SER A 73 16.37 -0.41 -0.75
N ALA A 74 16.48 -1.60 -1.33
CA ALA A 74 17.35 -1.86 -2.47
C ALA A 74 16.61 -1.62 -3.79
N CYS A 75 17.35 -1.40 -4.88
CA CYS A 75 16.77 -1.17 -6.19
C CYS A 75 16.65 -2.47 -6.98
N TYR A 76 15.45 -2.73 -7.47
CA TYR A 76 15.09 -3.90 -8.26
C TYR A 76 14.78 -3.51 -9.69
N SER A 77 15.21 -4.36 -10.62
CA SER A 77 14.89 -4.28 -12.04
C SER A 77 13.37 -4.42 -12.28
N PRO A 78 12.86 -3.94 -13.43
CA PRO A 78 11.42 -3.83 -13.67
C PRO A 78 10.72 -5.20 -13.80
N ASP A 79 11.46 -6.29 -14.02
CA ASP A 79 10.95 -7.66 -14.00
C ASP A 79 10.47 -8.11 -12.60
N ARG A 80 10.88 -7.40 -11.54
CA ARG A 80 10.42 -7.60 -10.16
C ARG A 80 9.40 -6.53 -9.78
N GLU A 81 8.26 -6.57 -10.48
CA GLU A 81 7.15 -5.66 -10.26
C GLU A 81 6.54 -5.81 -8.86
N TYR A 82 5.93 -4.72 -8.40
CA TYR A 82 5.15 -4.74 -7.17
C TYR A 82 3.90 -5.60 -7.36
N ALA A 83 3.66 -6.54 -6.45
CA ALA A 83 2.49 -7.40 -6.52
C ALA A 83 1.28 -6.71 -5.88
N VAL A 84 0.22 -6.47 -6.66
CA VAL A 84 -1.07 -5.98 -6.13
C VAL A 84 -1.88 -7.17 -5.60
N LEU A 85 -2.14 -7.19 -4.30
CA LEU A 85 -2.88 -8.30 -3.69
C LEU A 85 -4.32 -8.36 -4.18
N GLY A 86 -4.76 -9.60 -4.44
CA GLY A 86 -6.11 -9.88 -4.92
C GLY A 86 -6.37 -9.43 -6.36
N SER A 87 -5.34 -9.14 -7.16
CA SER A 87 -5.45 -8.99 -8.61
C SER A 87 -5.22 -10.34 -9.28
N PRO A 88 -6.15 -10.85 -10.12
CA PRO A 88 -5.98 -12.12 -10.82
C PRO A 88 -4.91 -12.06 -11.93
N ASN A 89 -4.48 -10.87 -12.34
CA ASN A 89 -3.41 -10.67 -13.33
C ASN A 89 -2.26 -9.86 -12.72
N VAL A 90 -1.08 -10.46 -12.73
CA VAL A 90 0.18 -9.88 -12.23
C VAL A 90 0.83 -8.96 -13.29
N THR A 91 0.42 -9.04 -14.55
CA THR A 91 1.05 -8.30 -15.66
C THR A 91 0.21 -7.09 -16.08
N GLY A 92 0.61 -5.91 -15.60
CA GLY A 92 0.46 -4.61 -16.29
C GLY A 92 -0.93 -3.97 -16.43
N ASN A 93 -2.05 -4.69 -16.19
CA ASN A 93 -3.39 -4.10 -16.28
C ASN A 93 -4.13 -4.25 -14.95
N VAL A 94 -4.25 -3.15 -14.20
CA VAL A 94 -4.81 -3.05 -12.83
C VAL A 94 -6.34 -3.25 -12.79
N THR A 95 -6.92 -3.83 -13.85
CA THR A 95 -8.33 -4.22 -13.93
C THR A 95 -8.55 -5.46 -13.06
N GLY A 96 -8.90 -5.24 -11.79
CA GLY A 96 -9.12 -6.32 -10.82
C GLY A 96 -8.58 -6.08 -9.41
N THR A 97 -8.18 -4.85 -9.06
CA THR A 97 -7.73 -4.54 -7.70
C THR A 97 -8.81 -4.93 -6.67
N THR A 98 -8.45 -5.81 -5.74
CA THR A 98 -9.25 -6.04 -4.54
C THR A 98 -9.13 -4.85 -3.60
N TRP A 99 -10.28 -4.35 -3.16
CA TRP A 99 -10.37 -3.22 -2.24
C TRP A 99 -10.72 -3.73 -0.85
N TYR A 100 -9.79 -3.53 0.08
CA TYR A 100 -9.88 -3.93 1.47
C TYR A 100 -10.40 -2.80 2.35
N THR A 101 -11.15 -3.17 3.38
CA THR A 101 -11.57 -2.30 4.47
C THR A 101 -11.02 -2.84 5.78
N PHE A 102 -10.39 -1.97 6.58
CA PHE A 102 -9.89 -2.30 7.91
C PHE A 102 -10.93 -1.89 8.94
N ARG A 103 -11.56 -2.86 9.58
CA ARG A 103 -12.63 -2.66 10.57
C ARG A 103 -12.07 -2.91 11.97
N ASN A 104 -12.31 -2.01 12.90
CA ASN A 104 -11.77 -2.18 14.24
C ASN A 104 -12.43 -3.36 14.98
N ALA A 105 -11.66 -4.12 15.75
CA ALA A 105 -12.13 -5.31 16.45
C ALA A 105 -12.98 -4.99 17.69
N ARG A 106 -12.70 -3.87 18.38
CA ARG A 106 -13.47 -3.43 19.54
C ARG A 106 -14.71 -2.65 19.14
N TRP A 107 -14.62 -1.85 18.09
CA TRP A 107 -15.72 -1.03 17.57
C TRP A 107 -15.98 -1.39 16.09
N PRO A 108 -16.77 -2.46 15.82
CA PRO A 108 -16.92 -2.99 14.47
C PRO A 108 -17.63 -2.05 13.50
N ASP A 109 -18.34 -1.05 13.99
CA ASP A 109 -18.87 0.04 13.18
C ASP A 109 -17.75 0.93 12.62
N LEU A 110 -16.64 1.09 13.37
CA LEU A 110 -15.53 1.94 12.98
C LEU A 110 -14.59 1.27 11.97
N VAL A 111 -14.38 1.96 10.85
CA VAL A 111 -13.43 1.58 9.79
C VAL A 111 -12.37 2.63 9.56
N LEU A 112 -11.17 2.19 9.19
CA LEU A 112 -10.07 3.05 8.76
C LEU A 112 -10.51 3.87 7.56
N ARG A 113 -10.30 5.19 7.60
CA ARG A 113 -10.71 6.13 6.55
C ARG A 113 -9.69 7.22 6.34
N THR A 114 -9.51 7.60 5.09
CA THR A 114 -8.78 8.81 4.66
C THR A 114 -9.72 10.03 4.65
N ALA A 115 -9.26 11.19 5.11
CA ALA A 115 -9.98 12.45 4.95
C ALA A 115 -9.10 13.54 4.34
N SER A 116 -9.71 14.47 3.59
CA SER A 116 -9.02 15.59 2.96
C SER A 116 -8.77 16.72 3.95
N LEU A 117 -7.50 17.09 4.10
CA LEU A 117 -7.10 18.40 4.61
C LEU A 117 -5.98 18.93 3.70
N VAL A 118 -6.36 19.62 2.62
CA VAL A 118 -5.58 20.49 1.69
C VAL A 118 -4.20 20.01 1.19
N THR A 119 -3.31 19.47 2.03
CA THR A 119 -1.95 19.00 1.71
C THR A 119 -1.53 17.68 2.38
N ASN A 120 -2.27 17.19 3.39
CA ASN A 120 -2.05 15.90 4.06
C ASN A 120 -3.40 15.22 4.32
N TYR A 121 -3.51 13.95 3.93
CA TYR A 121 -4.74 13.20 4.16
C TYR A 121 -4.62 12.48 5.49
N ASN A 122 -5.22 13.02 6.54
CA ASN A 122 -5.17 12.32 7.82
C ASN A 122 -5.97 11.01 7.78
N ILE A 123 -5.56 10.07 8.61
CA ILE A 123 -6.25 8.79 8.79
C ILE A 123 -7.08 8.83 10.07
N TYR A 124 -8.31 8.35 9.97
CA TYR A 124 -9.33 8.38 11.02
C TYR A 124 -10.06 7.05 11.09
N ALA A 125 -10.88 6.88 12.13
CA ALA A 125 -11.86 5.83 12.21
C ALA A 125 -13.28 6.42 12.16
N VAL A 126 -14.14 5.90 11.28
CA VAL A 126 -15.53 6.38 11.14
C VAL A 126 -16.51 5.22 11.02
N ALA A 127 -17.78 5.46 11.35
CA ALA A 127 -18.83 4.44 11.28
C ALA A 127 -19.27 4.05 9.85
N SER A 128 -18.91 4.85 8.83
CA SER A 128 -19.38 4.65 7.45
C SER A 128 -18.33 4.01 6.55
N VAL A 129 -18.74 2.95 5.84
CA VAL A 129 -17.96 2.35 4.76
C VAL A 129 -18.27 3.09 3.47
N ALA A 130 -17.29 3.82 2.97
CA ALA A 130 -17.33 4.49 1.67
C ALA A 130 -15.99 4.31 0.95
N ASP A 131 -15.86 4.83 -0.27
CA ASP A 131 -14.59 4.75 -1.01
C ASP A 131 -13.36 5.32 -0.26
N PRO A 132 -13.46 6.38 0.56
CA PRO A 132 -12.36 6.83 1.42
C PRO A 132 -11.90 5.82 2.49
N SER A 133 -12.69 4.77 2.73
CA SER A 133 -12.42 3.68 3.68
C SER A 133 -11.99 2.38 2.99
N LYS A 134 -11.66 2.46 1.69
CA LYS A 134 -11.21 1.34 0.87
C LYS A 134 -9.76 1.52 0.46
N PHE A 135 -9.00 0.44 0.52
CA PHE A 135 -7.57 0.44 0.28
C PHE A 135 -7.15 -0.74 -0.57
N SER A 136 -6.07 -0.58 -1.34
CA SER A 136 -5.41 -1.72 -1.97
C SER A 136 -4.10 -2.01 -1.27
N LEU A 137 -3.74 -3.28 -1.18
CA LEU A 137 -2.46 -3.72 -0.66
C LEU A 137 -1.51 -4.03 -1.82
N VAL A 138 -0.33 -3.43 -1.80
CA VAL A 138 0.71 -3.65 -2.79
C VAL A 138 1.97 -4.12 -2.06
N VAL A 139 2.57 -5.21 -2.53
CA VAL A 139 3.76 -5.83 -1.95
C VAL A 139 4.97 -5.48 -2.83
N PRO A 140 5.85 -4.58 -2.39
CA PRO A 140 7.10 -4.33 -3.12
C PRO A 140 8.03 -5.55 -3.03
N PRO A 141 8.98 -5.70 -3.96
CA PRO A 141 9.99 -6.75 -3.88
C PRO A 141 10.78 -6.61 -2.58
N THR A 142 11.20 -7.75 -2.04
CA THR A 142 12.03 -7.81 -0.83
C THR A 142 13.22 -8.72 -1.10
N GLY A 143 14.30 -8.56 -0.34
CA GLY A 143 15.33 -9.58 -0.22
C GLY A 143 14.74 -10.92 0.27
N GLN A 144 15.50 -12.00 0.09
CA GLN A 144 15.07 -13.35 0.46
C GLN A 144 14.71 -13.43 1.96
N GLY A 145 13.58 -14.08 2.26
CA GLY A 145 13.18 -14.44 3.64
C GLY A 145 12.60 -13.31 4.49
N GLN A 146 12.32 -12.13 3.94
CA GLN A 146 11.75 -11.04 4.73
C GLN A 146 10.24 -11.20 4.99
N VAL A 147 9.81 -10.74 6.16
CA VAL A 147 8.40 -10.59 6.53
C VAL A 147 7.74 -9.66 5.51
N PRO A 148 6.56 -10.02 4.98
CA PRO A 148 5.90 -9.19 3.99
C PRO A 148 5.56 -7.81 4.57
N SER A 149 5.94 -6.78 3.82
CA SER A 149 5.55 -5.39 4.05
C SER A 149 4.63 -4.93 2.93
N PHE A 150 3.78 -3.96 3.24
CA PHE A 150 2.72 -3.52 2.35
C PHE A 150 2.77 -2.00 2.16
N LEU A 151 2.60 -1.57 0.93
CA LEU A 151 2.15 -0.23 0.59
C LEU A 151 0.61 -0.26 0.58
N ILE A 152 -0.01 0.57 1.41
CA ILE A 152 -1.48 0.62 1.53
C ILE A 152 -1.97 1.86 0.80
N TYR A 153 -2.55 1.69 -0.39
CA TYR A 153 -3.03 2.80 -1.21
C TYR A 153 -4.50 3.09 -0.98
N SER A 154 -4.87 4.38 -0.94
CA SER A 154 -6.26 4.82 -0.87
C SER A 154 -6.96 4.60 -2.22
N LYS A 155 -8.21 4.10 -2.18
CA LYS A 155 -9.08 4.09 -3.36
C LYS A 155 -9.50 5.50 -3.76
N HIS A 156 -9.80 6.34 -2.78
CA HIS A 156 -10.40 7.64 -3.00
C HIS A 156 -9.38 8.68 -3.48
N TRP A 157 -8.20 8.68 -2.88
CA TRP A 157 -7.11 9.59 -3.26
C TRP A 157 -6.13 8.85 -4.16
N GLY A 158 -6.36 8.93 -5.48
CA GLY A 158 -5.51 8.30 -6.49
C GLY A 158 -4.02 8.53 -6.23
N GLU A 159 -3.22 7.47 -6.40
CA GLU A 159 -1.77 7.45 -6.11
C GLU A 159 -1.38 7.97 -4.71
N SER A 160 -2.28 7.88 -3.72
CA SER A 160 -1.94 8.20 -2.34
C SER A 160 -1.75 6.93 -1.53
N VAL A 161 -0.65 6.88 -0.79
CA VAL A 161 -0.24 5.74 0.03
C VAL A 161 -0.20 6.15 1.50
N LEU A 162 -0.46 5.20 2.40
CA LEU A 162 -0.23 5.40 3.83
C LEU A 162 1.26 5.68 4.07
N GLN A 163 1.54 6.75 4.81
CA GLN A 163 2.86 7.20 5.22
C GLN A 163 2.92 7.28 6.75
N TRP A 164 3.98 6.72 7.29
CA TRP A 164 4.40 6.83 8.69
C TRP A 164 5.40 7.97 8.79
N GLN A 165 5.06 9.00 9.55
CA GLN A 165 5.97 10.09 9.82
C GLN A 165 6.37 10.03 11.29
N ARG A 166 7.67 9.87 11.55
CA ARG A 166 8.21 10.01 12.89
C ARG A 166 8.10 11.48 13.32
N THR A 167 7.43 11.73 14.43
CA THR A 167 7.36 13.03 15.07
C THR A 167 8.27 13.03 16.29
N GLN A 168 8.92 14.15 16.58
CA GLN A 168 9.55 14.33 17.87
C GLN A 168 8.47 14.83 18.83
N ALA A 169 8.08 14.00 19.81
CA ALA A 169 7.31 14.51 20.93
C ALA A 169 8.22 15.37 21.80
N GLY A 170 7.65 16.33 22.52
CA GLY A 170 8.40 17.02 23.58
C GLY A 170 9.03 16.00 24.52
N HIS A 171 10.25 16.27 24.98
CA HIS A 171 11.06 15.39 25.86
C HIS A 171 11.75 14.18 25.21
N GLY A 172 11.95 14.17 23.89
CA GLY A 172 12.80 13.19 23.21
C GLY A 172 12.15 11.82 22.97
N THR A 173 10.89 11.66 23.33
CA THR A 173 10.10 10.48 22.94
C THR A 173 9.76 10.56 21.46
N ALA A 174 10.02 9.50 20.71
CA ALA A 174 9.58 9.42 19.32
C ALA A 174 8.07 9.14 19.27
N GLY A 175 7.33 10.05 18.64
CA GLY A 175 5.95 9.82 18.23
C GLY A 175 5.88 9.39 16.77
N TYR A 176 4.70 8.94 16.35
CA TYR A 176 4.40 8.71 14.95
C TYR A 176 3.04 9.32 14.62
N THR A 177 2.95 9.90 13.43
CA THR A 177 1.69 10.21 12.79
C THR A 177 1.53 9.34 11.55
N ILE A 178 0.30 8.94 11.28
CA ILE A 178 -0.05 8.23 10.07
C ILE A 178 -0.94 9.12 9.20
N SER A 179 -0.56 9.25 7.94
CA SER A 179 -1.31 10.04 6.95
C SER A 179 -1.28 9.32 5.61
N CYS A 180 -2.10 9.76 4.66
CA CYS A 180 -2.00 9.40 3.26
C CYS A 180 -1.27 10.52 2.52
N LYS A 181 -0.32 10.15 1.66
CA LYS A 181 0.46 11.09 0.86
C LYS A 181 0.44 10.70 -0.61
N SER A 182 0.21 11.68 -1.48
CA SER A 182 0.35 11.50 -2.94
C SER A 182 1.82 11.31 -3.29
N ILE A 183 2.15 10.18 -3.94
CA ILE A 183 3.54 9.85 -4.29
C ILE A 183 4.03 10.56 -5.55
N GLY A 184 3.13 10.81 -6.51
CA GLY A 184 3.49 11.48 -7.78
C GLY A 184 3.83 12.96 -7.61
N ARG A 185 3.35 13.61 -6.53
CA ARG A 185 3.62 15.04 -6.25
C ARG A 185 4.79 15.27 -5.32
N VAL A 186 5.29 14.24 -4.66
CA VAL A 186 6.27 14.39 -3.58
C VAL A 186 7.41 13.40 -3.83
N SER A 187 8.46 13.89 -4.50
CA SER A 187 9.69 13.11 -4.75
C SER A 187 10.45 12.72 -3.47
N SER A 188 10.08 13.30 -2.32
CA SER A 188 10.85 13.16 -1.07
C SER A 188 10.46 12.00 -0.15
N VAL A 189 9.37 11.26 -0.42
CA VAL A 189 8.94 10.23 0.54
C VAL A 189 9.79 8.97 0.38
N ALA A 190 10.52 8.63 1.44
CA ALA A 190 11.36 7.45 1.51
C ALA A 190 10.51 6.17 1.55
N MET A 191 10.90 5.15 0.78
CA MET A 191 10.21 3.86 0.74
C MET A 191 9.90 3.31 2.15
N PRO A 192 10.85 3.24 3.11
CA PRO A 192 10.55 2.71 4.44
C PRO A 192 9.51 3.48 5.26
N ASP A 193 9.29 4.75 4.94
CA ASP A 193 8.27 5.57 5.61
C ASP A 193 6.88 5.29 5.01
N LEU A 194 6.79 4.58 3.88
CA LEU A 194 5.55 4.15 3.23
C LEU A 194 5.14 2.71 3.60
N LEU A 195 6.09 1.92 4.09
CA LEU A 195 5.88 0.51 4.37
C LEU A 195 5.11 0.32 5.67
N THR A 196 4.09 -0.52 5.60
CA THR A 196 3.32 -1.02 6.73
C THR A 196 3.52 -2.51 6.86
N SER A 197 3.83 -3.00 8.06
CA SER A 197 3.78 -4.43 8.37
C SER A 197 2.40 -4.78 8.91
N ILE A 198 1.79 -5.83 8.34
CA ILE A 198 0.56 -6.42 8.88
C ILE A 198 0.97 -7.62 9.74
N VAL A 199 0.60 -7.62 11.00
CA VAL A 199 0.99 -8.64 11.98
C VAL A 199 -0.26 -9.31 12.52
N VAL A 200 -0.26 -10.64 12.67
CA VAL A 200 -1.39 -11.35 13.30
C VAL A 200 -1.43 -10.96 14.77
N ALA A 201 -2.56 -10.39 15.19
CA ALA A 201 -2.80 -10.02 16.57
C ALA A 201 -2.82 -11.28 17.43
N PRO A 202 -2.36 -11.20 18.68
CA PRO A 202 -2.03 -12.39 19.43
C PRO A 202 -3.25 -12.94 20.22
N MET A 203 -4.45 -12.47 19.87
CA MET A 203 -5.73 -12.81 20.49
C MET A 203 -6.56 -13.66 19.53
N PRO A 204 -6.91 -14.90 19.89
CA PRO A 204 -7.79 -15.72 19.06
C PRO A 204 -9.21 -15.13 19.09
N GLN A 205 -9.92 -15.27 17.97
CA GLN A 205 -11.35 -14.97 17.92
C GLN A 205 -12.18 -16.23 18.13
N GLY A 206 -13.38 -16.07 18.68
CA GLY A 206 -14.34 -17.16 18.83
C GLY A 206 -14.84 -17.71 17.49
N ASP A 207 -14.74 -16.94 16.41
CA ASP A 207 -15.11 -17.35 15.04
C ASP A 207 -13.92 -17.95 14.24
N GLY A 208 -12.74 -18.05 14.86
CA GLY A 208 -11.52 -18.56 14.22
C GLY A 208 -10.87 -17.61 13.20
N SER A 209 -11.45 -16.44 12.93
CA SER A 209 -10.86 -15.48 12.00
C SER A 209 -9.69 -14.73 12.65
N PRO A 210 -8.55 -14.56 11.97
CA PRO A 210 -7.43 -13.83 12.52
C PRO A 210 -7.76 -12.33 12.65
N LEU A 211 -7.25 -11.73 13.72
CA LEU A 211 -7.16 -10.29 13.86
C LEU A 211 -5.77 -9.81 13.44
N PHE A 212 -5.68 -8.57 13.01
CA PHE A 212 -4.44 -7.98 12.52
C PHE A 212 -4.09 -6.69 13.25
N MET A 213 -2.81 -6.37 13.30
CA MET A 213 -2.32 -5.07 13.71
C MET A 213 -1.57 -4.42 12.55
N LEU A 214 -1.75 -3.11 12.40
CA LEU A 214 -1.03 -2.30 11.41
C LEU A 214 0.16 -1.66 12.11
N LYS A 215 1.37 -2.06 11.71
CA LYS A 215 2.63 -1.65 12.33
C LYS A 215 3.47 -0.86 11.36
N SER A 216 4.16 0.18 11.82
CA SER A 216 5.27 0.79 11.09
C SER A 216 6.31 -0.28 10.72
N PHE A 217 6.87 -0.21 9.52
CA PHE A 217 7.89 -1.16 9.09
C PHE A 217 9.18 -1.06 9.92
N ARG A 218 9.60 0.16 10.27
CA ARG A 218 10.87 0.40 10.97
C ARG A 218 10.79 0.25 12.48
N ASP A 219 9.63 0.53 13.05
CA ASP A 219 9.50 0.79 14.49
C ASP A 219 8.34 0.01 15.08
N ASN A 220 8.34 -0.20 16.39
CA ASN A 220 7.27 -0.89 17.13
C ASN A 220 6.07 0.03 17.39
N ALA A 221 5.59 0.67 16.32
CA ALA A 221 4.54 1.67 16.30
C ALA A 221 3.28 1.09 15.65
N TYR A 222 2.17 1.03 16.39
CA TYR A 222 0.92 0.40 15.94
C TYR A 222 -0.24 1.39 15.86
N VAL A 223 -1.02 1.35 14.77
CA VAL A 223 -2.25 2.15 14.63
C VAL A 223 -3.30 1.67 15.62
N TYR A 224 -3.89 2.58 16.40
CA TYR A 224 -4.98 2.23 17.31
C TYR A 224 -6.05 3.33 17.42
N ILE A 225 -7.22 2.93 17.92
CA ILE A 225 -8.32 3.83 18.30
C ILE A 225 -8.35 3.90 19.84
N GLY A 226 -8.19 5.11 20.39
CA GLY A 226 -8.31 5.36 21.82
C GLY A 226 -9.75 5.53 22.29
N MET A 227 -10.02 5.27 23.58
CA MET A 227 -11.36 5.43 24.16
C MET A 227 -11.86 6.88 24.19
N ALA A 228 -10.96 7.86 24.27
CA ALA A 228 -11.30 9.28 24.38
C ALA A 228 -11.38 10.01 23.02
N THR A 229 -11.19 9.30 21.90
CA THR A 229 -10.72 9.90 20.65
C THR A 229 -11.65 9.62 19.47
N THR A 230 -12.96 9.78 19.65
CA THR A 230 -13.94 9.66 18.55
C THR A 230 -13.89 10.85 17.57
N SER A 231 -13.16 11.92 17.91
CA SER A 231 -13.07 13.16 17.12
C SER A 231 -11.62 13.66 16.97
N MET A 232 -10.64 12.76 16.89
CA MET A 232 -9.26 13.21 16.66
C MET A 232 -8.99 13.51 15.19
N SER A 233 -8.19 14.54 14.94
CA SER A 233 -7.65 14.90 13.64
C SER A 233 -6.73 13.82 13.03
N ALA A 234 -6.28 12.82 13.79
CA ALA A 234 -5.49 11.69 13.32
C ALA A 234 -5.58 10.51 14.30
N LEU A 235 -5.43 9.28 13.80
CA LEU A 235 -5.32 8.10 14.68
C LEU A 235 -3.99 8.13 15.46
N PRO A 236 -4.02 7.88 16.77
CA PRO A 236 -2.81 7.77 17.57
C PRO A 236 -2.04 6.49 17.23
N VAL A 237 -0.76 6.51 17.55
CA VAL A 237 0.15 5.37 17.41
C VAL A 237 0.65 4.96 18.79
N TYR A 238 0.65 3.66 19.08
CA TYR A 238 1.08 3.12 20.36
C TYR A 238 2.38 2.32 20.21
N GLU A 239 3.23 2.37 21.24
CA GLU A 239 4.43 1.55 21.32
C GLU A 239 4.04 0.18 21.92
N ASN A 240 4.26 -0.91 21.17
CA ASN A 240 3.82 -2.28 21.51
C ASN A 240 2.32 -2.55 21.28
N ASP A 241 1.82 -3.66 21.83
CA ASP A 241 0.43 -4.12 21.67
C ASP A 241 -0.58 -3.09 22.21
N PRO A 242 -1.36 -2.44 21.33
CA PRO A 242 -2.37 -1.44 21.73
C PRO A 242 -3.66 -2.08 22.28
N GLY A 243 -3.72 -3.41 22.39
CA GLY A 243 -4.91 -4.14 22.74
C GLY A 243 -5.97 -4.07 21.64
N VAL A 244 -7.22 -4.38 22.00
CA VAL A 244 -8.33 -4.49 21.03
C VAL A 244 -8.64 -3.19 20.29
N GLY A 245 -8.18 -2.04 20.79
CA GLY A 245 -8.29 -0.75 20.09
C GLY A 245 -7.40 -0.65 18.85
N GLY A 246 -6.33 -1.42 18.74
CA GLY A 246 -5.48 -1.49 17.53
C GLY A 246 -5.53 -2.83 16.81
N TYR A 247 -6.53 -3.66 17.11
CA TYR A 247 -6.82 -4.87 16.36
C TYR A 247 -7.84 -4.58 15.26
N TRP A 248 -7.59 -5.13 14.07
CA TRP A 248 -8.35 -4.87 12.87
C TRP A 248 -8.76 -6.19 12.20
N ARG A 249 -10.00 -6.23 11.70
CA ARG A 249 -10.46 -7.21 10.71
C ARG A 249 -10.22 -6.62 9.32
N ILE A 250 -9.77 -7.44 8.38
CA ILE A 250 -9.55 -7.04 6.98
C ILE A 250 -10.64 -7.71 6.13
N ASP A 251 -11.42 -6.91 5.41
CA ASP A 251 -12.55 -7.35 4.58
C ASP A 251 -12.36 -6.88 3.12
N PRO A 252 -12.32 -7.78 2.11
CA PRO A 252 -12.39 -9.24 2.24
C PRO A 252 -11.14 -9.82 2.94
N PRO A 253 -11.20 -11.09 3.40
CA PRO A 253 -10.03 -11.76 3.98
C PRO A 253 -8.81 -11.73 3.05
N LEU A 254 -7.62 -11.67 3.63
CA LEU A 254 -6.37 -11.74 2.87
C LEU A 254 -6.22 -13.12 2.20
N PRO A 255 -5.54 -13.21 1.04
CA PRO A 255 -5.18 -14.49 0.42
C PRO A 255 -4.43 -15.41 1.40
N VAL A 256 -4.69 -16.72 1.32
CA VAL A 256 -4.13 -17.73 2.25
C VAL A 256 -2.60 -17.76 2.21
N ASP A 257 -2.00 -17.59 1.04
CA ASP A 257 -0.55 -17.52 0.86
C ASP A 257 0.07 -16.30 1.57
N VAL A 258 -0.64 -15.17 1.58
CA VAL A 258 -0.24 -13.98 2.34
C VAL A 258 -0.38 -14.25 3.83
N LEU A 259 -1.51 -14.80 4.28
CA LEU A 259 -1.77 -15.12 5.69
C LEU A 259 -0.69 -16.04 6.29
N ASN A 260 -0.28 -17.07 5.55
CA ASN A 260 0.75 -18.02 6.00
C ASN A 260 2.14 -17.40 6.15
N ARG A 261 2.38 -16.23 5.56
CA ARG A 261 3.65 -15.48 5.67
C ARG A 261 3.60 -14.39 6.74
N LEU A 262 2.43 -14.08 7.28
CA LEU A 262 2.31 -13.06 8.33
C LEU A 262 2.87 -13.63 9.64
N VAL A 263 3.63 -12.79 10.34
CA VAL A 263 4.12 -13.13 11.68
C VAL A 263 3.05 -12.86 12.73
N THR A 264 2.95 -13.73 13.73
CA THR A 264 2.15 -13.46 14.93
C THR A 264 2.93 -12.58 15.88
N TYR A 265 2.26 -11.59 16.47
CA TYR A 265 2.89 -10.74 17.47
C TYR A 265 3.30 -11.55 18.70
N SER A 266 4.57 -11.45 19.06
CA SER A 266 5.18 -12.15 20.19
C SER A 266 5.69 -11.22 21.30
N GLY A 267 5.47 -9.91 21.17
CA GLY A 267 5.91 -8.92 22.15
C GLY A 267 5.06 -8.90 23.42
N ARG A 268 5.34 -7.91 24.29
CA ARG A 268 4.58 -7.70 25.52
C ARG A 268 3.11 -7.42 25.17
N ARG A 269 2.22 -8.22 25.74
CA ARG A 269 0.77 -8.02 25.61
C ARG A 269 0.37 -6.65 26.13
N CYS A 270 -0.75 -6.15 25.64
CA CYS A 270 -1.29 -4.88 26.08
C CYS A 270 -1.32 -4.80 27.62
N SER A 271 -1.08 -3.60 28.14
CA SER A 271 -1.32 -3.25 29.54
C SER A 271 -2.49 -2.29 29.69
N THR A 272 -2.91 -1.67 28.58
CA THR A 272 -4.01 -0.72 28.51
C THR A 272 -4.95 -1.14 27.38
N MET A 273 -6.26 -0.94 27.56
CA MET A 273 -7.28 -1.32 26.57
C MET A 273 -7.30 -2.80 26.13
N CYS A 274 -6.90 -3.72 27.01
CA CYS A 274 -6.98 -5.18 26.81
C CYS A 274 -8.39 -5.76 26.86
N GLY A 275 -9.41 -4.96 26.55
CA GLY A 275 -10.80 -5.35 26.65
C GLY A 275 -11.18 -6.47 25.68
N ASN A 276 -12.48 -6.79 25.66
CA ASN A 276 -13.01 -7.80 24.77
C ASN A 276 -13.13 -7.28 23.34
N VAL A 277 -12.89 -8.18 22.38
CA VAL A 277 -13.29 -8.00 20.99
C VAL A 277 -14.81 -7.98 20.94
N ALA A 278 -15.40 -7.03 20.20
CA ALA A 278 -16.83 -7.03 19.98
C ALA A 278 -17.20 -8.20 19.05
N THR A 279 -18.15 -9.02 19.50
CA THR A 279 -18.80 -10.00 18.63
C THR A 279 -19.55 -9.23 17.55
N VAL A 280 -19.27 -9.51 16.28
CA VAL A 280 -20.01 -8.93 15.16
C VAL A 280 -21.39 -9.59 15.14
N ALA A 281 -22.31 -9.08 15.97
CA ALA A 281 -23.69 -9.50 16.01
C ALA A 281 -24.32 -9.19 14.64
N GLY A 282 -24.42 -10.19 13.77
CA GLY A 282 -24.99 -10.03 12.43
C GLY A 282 -24.09 -10.36 11.25
N ALA A 283 -22.89 -10.93 11.44
CA ALA A 283 -22.20 -11.66 10.36
C ALA A 283 -22.88 -13.01 10.06
N ALA A 284 -24.21 -13.09 10.21
CA ALA A 284 -25.01 -14.18 9.70
C ALA A 284 -24.83 -14.19 8.17
N SER A 285 -23.89 -15.01 7.72
CA SER A 285 -23.78 -15.55 6.38
C SER A 285 -24.39 -14.65 5.30
N ARG A 286 -23.72 -13.53 4.98
CA ARG A 286 -23.70 -13.10 3.57
C ARG A 286 -22.84 -14.12 2.85
N THR A 287 -23.38 -15.34 2.73
CA THR A 287 -22.91 -16.34 1.79
C THR A 287 -22.87 -15.60 0.48
N TYR A 288 -21.66 -15.35 -0.03
CA TYR A 288 -21.48 -14.94 -1.41
C TYR A 288 -22.28 -15.95 -2.21
N GLY A 289 -23.44 -15.52 -2.71
CA GLY A 289 -24.18 -16.26 -3.72
C GLY A 289 -23.30 -16.25 -4.95
N MET A 290 -22.29 -17.12 -4.94
CA MET A 290 -21.62 -17.60 -6.13
C MET A 290 -22.73 -18.27 -6.94
N ALA A 291 -23.39 -17.44 -7.73
CA ALA A 291 -24.00 -17.76 -9.00
C ALA A 291 -24.16 -19.27 -9.22
N SER A 292 -25.21 -19.85 -8.64
CA SER A 292 -25.85 -21.00 -9.25
C SER A 292 -26.58 -20.48 -10.49
N VAL A 293 -25.81 -20.17 -11.55
CA VAL A 293 -26.34 -20.11 -12.91
C VAL A 293 -26.73 -21.54 -13.22
N PHE A 294 -27.99 -21.86 -12.94
CA PHE A 294 -28.62 -23.04 -13.49
C PHE A 294 -28.54 -22.91 -15.01
N ILE A 295 -27.76 -23.81 -15.61
CA ILE A 295 -27.78 -24.13 -17.02
C ILE A 295 -29.19 -24.67 -17.31
N LEU A 296 -30.11 -23.78 -17.72
CA LEU A 296 -31.33 -24.15 -18.41
C LEU A 296 -31.03 -24.13 -19.91
N ALA A 297 -30.37 -25.19 -20.37
CA ALA A 297 -30.29 -25.53 -21.78
C ALA A 297 -30.40 -27.04 -21.88
N ILE A 298 -31.64 -27.55 -22.03
CA ILE A 298 -32.03 -28.77 -22.77
C ILE A 298 -33.57 -28.75 -22.83
N SER A 299 -34.11 -28.30 -23.97
CA SER A 299 -35.45 -28.59 -24.53
C SER A 299 -35.59 -27.67 -25.74
N SER A 300 -35.78 -28.05 -27.00
CA SER A 300 -36.31 -29.27 -27.59
C SER A 300 -35.89 -29.30 -29.07
N SER A 301 -35.30 -30.38 -29.55
CA SER A 301 -35.16 -30.64 -30.99
C SER A 301 -35.21 -32.14 -31.22
N LEU A 302 -36.39 -32.73 -30.99
CA LEU A 302 -36.76 -34.05 -31.46
C LEU A 302 -38.27 -34.05 -31.75
N LEU A 303 -38.66 -34.72 -32.84
CA LEU A 303 -39.95 -34.71 -33.56
C LEU A 303 -39.92 -33.66 -34.69
N LEU A 304 -39.98 -33.98 -35.99
CA LEU A 304 -40.68 -35.09 -36.66
C LEU A 304 -39.87 -35.67 -37.83
N ALA A 305 -39.77 -37.00 -37.87
CA ALA A 305 -39.62 -37.77 -39.10
C ALA A 305 -40.39 -39.10 -38.93
N SER A 306 -41.58 -39.21 -39.52
CA SER A 306 -42.17 -40.45 -40.05
C SER A 306 -43.63 -40.24 -40.46
N ALA A 307 -43.86 -39.99 -41.76
CA ALA A 307 -44.94 -40.53 -42.58
C ALA A 307 -44.68 -40.10 -44.03
#